data_AF-A0A7D7VM21-F1
#
_entry.id   AF-A0A7D7VM21-F1
#
_cell.length_a   1.000
_cell.length_b   1.000
_cell.length_c   1.000
_cell.angle_alpha   90.00
_cell.angle_beta   90.00
_cell.angle_gamma   90.00
#
_symmetry.space_group_name_H-M   'P 1'
#
loop_
_entity.id
_entity.type
_entity.pdbx_description
1 polymer ?
#
loop_
_entity_poly.entity_id
_entity_poly.type
_entity_poly.pdbx_seq_one_letter_code
_entity_poly.pdbx_strand_id
1 'polypeptide(L)'
;MSVTVKKAVTTLVAVMLLTLITVLIVMAIRPIPLPFLSSYIKNQLDNRFHAYYVDFDNAQTRWRPIEGTLEFHLSSTRALDYGENLLASVPKVLAEVSIKSIFTQPLIIQNIEIQNPRTSFIRTAGGALKFDMGNTDDGSSGRVLETILISLATNSTASSITEETLTNLRIVNSDLTLSDEITGSLIRIPKANITLMPDTEGIGCEYDFKVFARGEYLHISGNCLYMTASENFNLLVNLDEVRPALLTEISPQFSYLTPLEVRLSGIVELELDKLLNVNKAEFDLVSKKGTLELADYFGKNININALKLIGKALNDFSHVELDTVVVALENAKAEGSALFLTDDENLDFKLTAFLTGSSVTALLPQWFAYLDTEDLDCINNSPSSAYNRSSLALNGIYNIELHQINASGKISCLDQKLADNSMQEFMMDGKVNAPNLTTVQ
;
A
#
# COMPACT_ATOMS: atom_id res chain seq x y z
N MET A 1 -33.43 25.26 -61.62
CA MET A 1 -33.85 24.24 -60.62
C MET A 1 -35.27 24.58 -60.19
N SER A 2 -36.27 23.75 -60.51
CA SER A 2 -37.68 24.07 -60.24
C SER A 2 -37.95 24.12 -58.73
N VAL A 3 -38.96 24.88 -58.31
CA VAL A 3 -39.39 25.02 -56.91
C VAL A 3 -39.62 23.65 -56.26
N THR A 4 -40.08 22.67 -57.04
CA THR A 4 -40.31 21.28 -56.62
C THR A 4 -39.02 20.55 -56.26
N VAL A 5 -37.94 20.73 -57.04
CA VAL A 5 -36.64 20.12 -56.76
C VAL A 5 -36.00 20.73 -55.52
N LYS A 6 -36.13 22.04 -55.31
CA LYS A 6 -35.66 22.69 -54.07
C LYS A 6 -36.37 22.11 -52.85
N LYS A 7 -37.71 22.03 -52.86
CA LYS A 7 -38.48 21.45 -51.75
C LYS A 7 -38.10 19.99 -51.48
N ALA A 8 -37.95 19.17 -52.51
CA ALA A 8 -37.55 17.77 -52.36
C ALA A 8 -36.16 17.62 -51.71
N VAL A 9 -35.19 18.45 -52.11
CA VAL A 9 -33.85 18.45 -51.50
C VAL A 9 -33.91 18.92 -50.04
N THR A 10 -34.66 19.98 -49.73
CA THR A 10 -34.76 20.45 -48.34
C THR A 10 -35.42 19.41 -47.43
N THR A 11 -36.46 18.72 -47.91
CA THR A 11 -37.13 17.65 -47.15
C THR A 11 -36.19 16.46 -46.95
N LEU A 12 -35.43 16.06 -47.97
CA LEU A 12 -34.46 14.97 -47.86
C LEU A 12 -33.37 15.29 -46.81
N VAL A 13 -32.81 16.50 -46.87
CA VAL A 13 -31.78 16.95 -45.91
C VAL A 13 -32.35 17.03 -44.50
N ALA A 14 -33.58 17.54 -44.32
CA ALA A 14 -34.23 17.61 -43.03
C ALA A 14 -34.51 16.22 -42.43
N VAL A 15 -34.98 15.27 -43.24
CA VAL A 15 -35.19 13.88 -42.81
C VAL A 15 -33.85 13.23 -42.45
N MET A 16 -32.81 13.41 -43.27
CA MET A 16 -31.48 12.88 -43.01
C MET A 16 -30.90 13.42 -41.69
N LEU A 17 -31.02 14.73 -41.44
CA LEU A 17 -30.62 15.37 -40.19
C LEU A 17 -31.43 14.84 -39.00
N LEU A 18 -32.75 14.71 -39.13
CA LEU A 18 -33.61 14.19 -38.06
C LEU A 18 -33.25 12.73 -37.73
N THR A 19 -33.02 11.90 -38.75
CA THR A 19 -32.56 10.52 -38.56
C THR A 19 -31.19 10.47 -37.91
N LEU A 20 -30.26 11.33 -38.32
CA LEU A 20 -28.92 11.42 -37.73
C LEU A 20 -29.00 11.81 -36.25
N ILE A 21 -29.79 12.84 -35.92
CA ILE A 21 -30.01 13.29 -34.54
C ILE A 21 -30.67 12.16 -33.72
N THR A 22 -31.65 11.46 -34.28
CA THR A 22 -32.33 10.34 -33.60
C THR A 22 -31.34 9.20 -33.33
N VAL A 23 -30.49 8.84 -34.30
CA VAL A 23 -29.44 7.84 -34.11
C VAL A 23 -28.45 8.27 -33.04
N LEU A 24 -28.00 9.54 -33.04
CA LEU A 24 -27.09 10.07 -32.02
C LEU A 24 -27.71 10.04 -30.62
N ILE A 25 -28.99 10.40 -30.48
CA ILE A 25 -29.73 10.33 -29.21
C ILE A 25 -29.88 8.86 -28.76
N VAL A 26 -30.24 7.96 -29.67
CA VAL A 26 -30.37 6.52 -29.36
C VAL A 26 -29.02 5.93 -28.94
N MET A 27 -27.91 6.31 -29.59
CA MET A 27 -26.54 5.92 -29.21
C MET A 27 -26.12 6.46 -27.85
N ALA A 28 -26.59 7.66 -27.48
CA ALA A 28 -26.34 8.22 -26.16
C ALA A 28 -27.12 7.49 -25.05
N ILE A 29 -28.30 6.93 -25.38
CA ILE A 29 -29.19 6.25 -24.41
C ILE A 29 -28.93 4.74 -24.34
N ARG A 30 -28.57 4.07 -25.44
CA ARG A 30 -28.38 2.61 -25.51
C ARG A 30 -27.07 2.26 -26.21
N PRO A 31 -26.27 1.32 -25.67
CA PRO A 31 -25.13 0.77 -26.39
C PRO A 31 -25.58 0.14 -27.71
N ILE A 32 -24.95 0.52 -28.81
CA ILE A 32 -25.22 -0.07 -30.13
C ILE A 32 -24.11 -1.07 -30.46
N PRO A 33 -24.45 -2.33 -30.80
CA PRO A 33 -23.46 -3.25 -31.34
C PRO A 33 -22.97 -2.72 -32.69
N LEU A 34 -21.67 -2.50 -32.83
CA LEU A 34 -21.05 -2.10 -34.10
C LEU A 34 -20.15 -3.24 -34.61
N PRO A 35 -20.74 -4.33 -35.15
CA PRO A 35 -19.97 -5.46 -35.65
C PRO A 35 -19.06 -5.09 -36.83
N PHE A 36 -19.30 -3.95 -37.50
CA PHE A 36 -18.41 -3.44 -38.54
C PHE A 36 -17.15 -2.76 -37.98
N LEU A 37 -17.22 -2.24 -36.75
CA LEU A 37 -16.09 -1.54 -36.13
C LEU A 37 -15.18 -2.50 -35.38
N SER A 38 -15.67 -3.68 -34.99
CA SER A 38 -14.87 -4.68 -34.25
C SER A 38 -13.60 -5.10 -35.02
N SER A 39 -13.71 -5.41 -36.32
CA SER A 39 -12.55 -5.76 -37.15
C SER A 39 -11.57 -4.60 -37.32
N TYR A 40 -12.08 -3.36 -37.42
CA TYR A 40 -11.23 -2.17 -37.51
C TYR A 40 -10.47 -1.93 -36.20
N ILE A 41 -11.17 -1.99 -35.06
CA ILE A 41 -10.58 -1.83 -33.73
C ILE A 41 -9.54 -2.91 -33.46
N LYS A 42 -9.85 -4.16 -33.82
CA LYS A 42 -8.91 -5.29 -33.71
C LYS A 42 -7.62 -5.00 -34.45
N ASN A 43 -7.71 -4.65 -35.73
CA ASN A 43 -6.53 -4.28 -36.53
C ASN A 43 -5.76 -3.07 -35.95
N GLN A 44 -6.45 -2.08 -35.35
CA GLN A 44 -5.78 -0.94 -34.73
C GLN A 44 -5.09 -1.31 -33.41
N LEU A 45 -5.71 -2.16 -32.59
CA LEU A 45 -5.10 -2.67 -31.35
C LEU A 45 -3.88 -3.53 -31.65
N ASP A 46 -3.97 -4.43 -32.63
CA ASP A 46 -2.86 -5.28 -33.06
C ASP A 46 -1.67 -4.45 -33.61
N ASN A 47 -1.97 -3.38 -34.37
CA ASN A 47 -0.95 -2.47 -34.85
C ASN A 47 -0.32 -1.63 -33.74
N ARG A 48 -1.02 -1.33 -32.64
CA ARG A 48 -0.49 -0.52 -31.55
C ARG A 48 0.31 -1.36 -30.56
N PHE A 49 -0.20 -2.53 -30.23
CA PHE A 49 0.46 -3.49 -29.36
C PHE A 49 1.18 -4.53 -30.21
N HIS A 50 2.21 -4.11 -30.97
CA HIS A 50 3.04 -4.97 -31.83
C HIS A 50 3.64 -6.23 -31.17
N ALA A 51 3.36 -6.54 -29.91
CA ALA A 51 3.75 -7.76 -29.23
C ALA A 51 2.57 -8.72 -28.96
N TYR A 52 1.32 -8.25 -29.10
CA TYR A 52 0.12 -8.93 -28.62
C TYR A 52 -1.06 -8.75 -29.58
N TYR A 53 -1.88 -9.80 -29.66
CA TYR A 53 -3.17 -9.78 -30.33
C TYR A 53 -4.28 -9.66 -29.30
N VAL A 54 -5.23 -8.74 -29.51
CA VAL A 54 -6.36 -8.55 -28.60
C VAL A 54 -7.63 -9.15 -29.22
N ASP A 55 -8.17 -10.17 -28.55
CA ASP A 55 -9.40 -10.84 -28.94
C ASP A 55 -10.55 -10.59 -27.95
N PHE A 56 -11.80 -10.64 -28.41
CA PHE A 56 -12.99 -10.42 -27.58
C PHE A 56 -14.22 -11.02 -28.24
N ASP A 57 -15.20 -11.46 -27.43
CA ASP A 57 -16.40 -12.13 -27.94
C ASP A 57 -17.44 -11.14 -28.48
N ASN A 58 -17.55 -9.97 -27.84
CA ASN A 58 -18.52 -8.94 -28.20
C ASN A 58 -17.94 -7.54 -27.99
N ALA A 59 -18.29 -6.61 -28.88
CA ALA A 59 -17.98 -5.20 -28.78
C ALA A 59 -19.26 -4.37 -28.93
N GLN A 60 -19.55 -3.58 -27.90
CA GLN A 60 -20.63 -2.61 -27.91
C GLN A 60 -20.05 -1.21 -27.79
N THR A 61 -20.74 -0.21 -28.33
CA THR A 61 -20.27 1.17 -28.28
C THR A 61 -21.28 2.08 -27.64
N ARG A 62 -20.79 3.04 -26.88
CA ARG A 62 -21.56 4.13 -26.31
C ARG A 62 -20.89 5.45 -26.64
N TRP A 63 -21.64 6.35 -27.26
CA TRP A 63 -21.15 7.69 -27.56
C TRP A 63 -21.34 8.58 -26.34
N ARG A 64 -20.29 9.31 -25.93
CA ARG A 64 -20.34 10.30 -24.85
C ARG A 64 -20.14 11.71 -25.43
N PRO A 65 -21.23 12.44 -25.76
CA PRO A 65 -21.15 13.67 -26.54
C PRO A 65 -20.45 14.82 -25.82
N ILE A 66 -20.57 14.84 -24.49
CA ILE A 66 -20.04 15.91 -23.64
C ILE A 66 -18.51 15.81 -23.56
N GLU A 67 -17.99 14.59 -23.45
CA GLU A 67 -16.56 14.30 -23.32
C GLU A 67 -15.86 14.24 -24.69
N GLY A 68 -16.60 14.13 -25.79
CA GLY A 68 -16.01 13.98 -27.12
C GLY A 68 -15.33 12.62 -27.31
N THR A 69 -15.73 11.61 -26.54
CA THR A 69 -15.18 10.26 -26.56
C THR A 69 -16.21 9.22 -27.01
N LEU A 70 -15.71 8.15 -27.60
CA LEU A 70 -16.46 6.93 -27.90
C LEU A 70 -15.96 5.84 -26.95
N GLU A 71 -16.88 5.26 -26.18
CA GLU A 71 -16.58 4.21 -25.25
C GLU A 71 -16.90 2.85 -25.87
N PHE A 72 -15.93 1.95 -25.84
CA PHE A 72 -16.05 0.57 -26.29
C PHE A 72 -16.18 -0.35 -25.09
N HIS A 73 -17.25 -1.13 -25.03
CA HIS A 73 -17.44 -2.19 -24.05
C HIS A 73 -17.10 -3.53 -24.71
N LEU A 74 -15.94 -4.07 -24.35
CA LEU A 74 -15.44 -5.35 -24.82
C LEU A 74 -15.75 -6.42 -23.76
N SER A 75 -16.28 -7.56 -24.19
CA SER A 75 -16.63 -8.68 -23.30
C SER A 75 -15.73 -9.88 -23.57
N SER A 76 -15.33 -10.60 -22.51
CA SER A 76 -14.43 -11.75 -22.56
C SER A 76 -13.12 -11.43 -23.30
N THR A 77 -12.49 -10.32 -22.95
CA THR A 77 -11.29 -9.85 -23.65
C THR A 77 -10.08 -10.72 -23.28
N ARG A 78 -9.33 -11.15 -24.30
CA ARG A 78 -8.15 -11.99 -24.21
C ARG A 78 -6.97 -11.29 -24.87
N ALA A 79 -5.82 -11.28 -24.21
CA ALA A 79 -4.55 -10.90 -24.80
C ALA A 79 -3.78 -12.17 -25.14
N LEU A 80 -3.34 -12.27 -26.39
CA LEU A 80 -2.64 -13.43 -26.94
C LEU A 80 -1.26 -12.98 -27.44
N ASP A 81 -0.25 -13.85 -27.37
CA ASP A 81 1.01 -13.61 -28.05
C ASP A 81 0.94 -14.01 -29.54
N TYR A 82 2.06 -13.86 -30.26
CA TYR A 82 2.18 -14.27 -31.67
C TYR A 82 2.04 -15.78 -31.91
N GLY A 83 2.24 -16.60 -30.87
CA GLY A 83 2.01 -18.04 -30.90
C GLY A 83 0.58 -18.43 -30.55
N GLU A 84 -0.33 -17.46 -30.41
CA GLU A 84 -1.70 -17.64 -29.91
C GLU A 84 -1.77 -18.18 -28.47
N ASN A 85 -0.70 -18.03 -27.69
CA ASN A 85 -0.72 -18.37 -26.28
C ASN A 85 -1.46 -17.27 -25.51
N LEU A 86 -2.38 -17.70 -24.63
CA LEU A 86 -3.15 -16.79 -23.78
C LEU A 86 -2.24 -16.16 -22.73
N LEU A 87 -2.05 -14.85 -22.80
CA LEU A 87 -1.26 -14.08 -21.85
C LEU A 87 -2.10 -13.49 -20.73
N ALA A 88 -3.31 -13.03 -21.03
CA ALA A 88 -4.21 -12.46 -20.04
C ALA A 88 -5.66 -12.61 -20.49
N SER A 89 -6.59 -12.73 -19.54
CA SER A 89 -8.02 -12.83 -19.83
C SER A 89 -8.83 -12.08 -18.78
N VAL A 90 -9.72 -11.20 -19.25
CA VAL A 90 -10.56 -10.38 -18.37
C VAL A 90 -12.03 -10.41 -18.80
N PRO A 91 -12.98 -10.39 -17.86
CA PRO A 91 -14.39 -10.50 -18.21
C PRO A 91 -14.89 -9.33 -19.05
N LYS A 92 -14.41 -8.12 -18.76
CA LYS A 92 -14.87 -6.90 -19.40
C LYS A 92 -13.81 -5.80 -19.40
N VAL A 93 -13.65 -5.17 -20.56
CA VAL A 93 -12.81 -3.98 -20.74
C VAL A 93 -13.66 -2.85 -21.28
N LEU A 94 -13.48 -1.66 -20.74
CA LEU A 94 -13.97 -0.42 -21.31
C LEU A 94 -12.78 0.36 -21.85
N ALA A 95 -12.81 0.71 -23.12
CA ALA A 95 -11.80 1.55 -23.73
C ALA A 95 -12.45 2.84 -24.21
N GLU A 96 -11.97 3.97 -23.72
CA GLU A 96 -12.41 5.28 -24.19
C GLU A 96 -11.45 5.79 -25.25
N VAL A 97 -12.01 6.13 -26.40
CA VAL A 97 -11.27 6.54 -27.58
C VAL A 97 -11.70 7.94 -27.98
N SER A 98 -10.74 8.79 -28.33
CA SER A 98 -11.03 10.13 -28.84
C SER A 98 -11.76 10.04 -30.18
N ILE A 99 -12.92 10.68 -30.30
CA ILE A 99 -13.68 10.68 -31.56
C ILE A 99 -12.88 11.31 -32.69
N LYS A 100 -12.08 12.36 -32.40
CA LYS A 100 -11.20 12.99 -33.40
C LYS A 100 -10.21 11.97 -33.98
N SER A 101 -9.67 11.10 -33.13
CA SER A 101 -8.69 10.05 -33.50
C SER A 101 -9.27 8.90 -34.34
N ILE A 102 -10.60 8.76 -34.40
CA ILE A 102 -11.22 7.79 -35.31
C ILE A 102 -11.02 8.24 -36.76
N PHE A 103 -11.01 9.56 -36.99
CA PHE A 103 -10.85 10.16 -38.32
C PHE A 103 -9.39 10.48 -38.66
N THR A 104 -8.50 10.54 -37.66
CA THR A 104 -7.08 10.79 -37.82
C THR A 104 -6.27 9.58 -37.36
N GLN A 105 -5.53 8.93 -38.24
CA GLN A 105 -4.59 7.89 -37.80
C GLN A 105 -3.43 8.54 -37.02
N PRO A 106 -2.96 7.96 -35.89
CA PRO A 106 -3.41 6.71 -35.26
C PRO A 106 -4.59 6.85 -34.28
N LEU A 107 -5.28 5.74 -34.00
CA LEU A 107 -6.33 5.66 -32.97
C LEU A 107 -5.75 5.94 -31.57
N ILE A 108 -6.37 6.87 -30.83
CA ILE A 108 -5.93 7.28 -29.51
C ILE A 108 -6.89 6.71 -28.46
N ILE A 109 -6.38 5.79 -27.65
CA ILE A 109 -7.05 5.26 -26.46
C ILE A 109 -6.62 6.13 -25.28
N GLN A 110 -7.57 6.80 -24.65
CA GLN A 110 -7.32 7.72 -23.54
C GLN A 110 -7.46 7.02 -22.19
N ASN A 111 -8.49 6.18 -22.03
CA ASN A 111 -8.80 5.53 -20.76
C ASN A 111 -9.06 4.05 -21.00
N ILE A 112 -8.49 3.19 -20.16
CA ILE A 112 -8.77 1.75 -20.14
C ILE A 112 -9.29 1.40 -18.76
N GLU A 113 -10.47 0.79 -18.68
CA GLU A 113 -11.04 0.26 -17.45
C GLU A 113 -11.25 -1.25 -17.57
N ILE A 114 -10.64 -2.02 -16.68
CA ILE A 114 -10.76 -3.47 -16.59
C ILE A 114 -11.70 -3.78 -15.42
N GLN A 115 -12.81 -4.45 -15.69
CA GLN A 115 -13.85 -4.72 -14.70
C GLN A 115 -13.87 -6.19 -14.26
N ASN A 116 -13.89 -6.38 -12.95
CA ASN A 116 -13.91 -7.68 -12.27
C ASN A 116 -12.81 -8.65 -12.76
N PRO A 117 -11.56 -8.21 -12.99
CA PRO A 117 -10.51 -9.15 -13.30
C PRO A 117 -10.22 -10.04 -12.09
N ARG A 118 -9.65 -11.21 -12.34
CA ARG A 118 -8.94 -11.97 -11.31
C ARG A 118 -7.47 -11.68 -11.52
N THR A 119 -6.78 -11.25 -10.48
CA THR A 119 -5.37 -10.89 -10.56
C THR A 119 -4.61 -11.55 -9.45
N SER A 120 -3.39 -12.01 -9.72
CA SER A 120 -2.49 -12.45 -8.67
C SER A 120 -1.11 -11.84 -8.83
N PHE A 121 -0.55 -11.38 -7.71
CA PHE A 121 0.87 -11.06 -7.61
C PHE A 121 1.55 -12.12 -6.76
N ILE A 122 2.67 -12.64 -7.25
CA ILE A 122 3.40 -13.72 -6.59
C ILE A 122 4.86 -13.27 -6.44
N ARG A 123 5.31 -13.08 -5.21
CA ARG A 123 6.75 -13.01 -4.90
C ARG A 123 7.24 -14.44 -4.79
N THR A 124 8.05 -14.85 -5.77
CA THR A 124 8.60 -16.20 -5.81
C THR A 124 9.67 -16.40 -4.75
N ALA A 125 9.97 -17.66 -4.40
CA ALA A 125 11.05 -18.00 -3.47
C ALA A 125 12.43 -17.46 -3.91
N GLY A 126 12.62 -17.21 -5.21
CA GLY A 126 13.84 -16.58 -5.76
C GLY A 126 13.83 -15.05 -5.72
N GLY A 127 12.81 -14.41 -5.13
CA GLY A 127 12.66 -12.96 -5.04
C GLY A 127 12.07 -12.29 -6.28
N ALA A 128 11.81 -13.03 -7.37
CA ALA A 128 11.17 -12.47 -8.56
C ALA A 128 9.67 -12.23 -8.32
N LEU A 129 9.15 -11.12 -8.86
CA LEU A 129 7.72 -10.80 -8.85
C LEU A 129 7.07 -11.32 -10.14
N LYS A 130 5.98 -12.06 -10.01
CA LYS A 130 5.12 -12.49 -11.11
C LYS A 130 3.75 -11.83 -11.00
N PHE A 131 3.15 -11.54 -12.14
CA PHE A 131 1.81 -11.00 -12.24
C PHE A 131 0.99 -11.83 -13.21
N ASP A 132 -0.20 -12.23 -12.77
CA ASP A 132 -1.22 -12.87 -13.59
C ASP A 132 -2.50 -12.03 -13.57
N MET A 133 -3.16 -11.95 -14.72
CA MET A 133 -4.46 -11.35 -14.94
C MET A 133 -5.31 -12.30 -15.79
N GLY A 134 -6.21 -13.00 -15.11
CA GLY A 134 -6.95 -14.12 -15.68
C GLY A 134 -6.73 -15.35 -14.82
N ASN A 135 -6.88 -16.52 -15.40
CA ASN A 135 -6.51 -17.77 -14.75
C ASN A 135 -5.38 -18.37 -15.58
N THR A 136 -4.28 -17.63 -15.71
CA THR A 136 -3.09 -18.07 -16.47
C THR A 136 -2.02 -18.49 -15.46
N ASP A 137 -1.87 -19.80 -15.27
CA ASP A 137 -1.01 -20.38 -14.22
C ASP A 137 0.50 -20.12 -14.44
N ASP A 138 0.89 -19.24 -15.36
CA ASP A 138 2.27 -19.02 -15.80
C ASP A 138 2.81 -17.59 -15.57
N GLY A 139 2.01 -16.65 -15.02
CA GLY A 139 2.46 -15.27 -14.80
C GLY A 139 2.81 -14.52 -16.09
N SER A 140 2.33 -15.02 -17.24
CA SER A 140 2.58 -14.46 -18.57
C SER A 140 1.96 -13.07 -18.76
N SER A 141 0.93 -12.75 -17.99
CA SER A 141 0.27 -11.44 -18.00
C SER A 141 1.21 -10.30 -17.60
N GLY A 142 2.30 -10.58 -16.88
CA GLY A 142 3.30 -9.58 -16.48
C GLY A 142 3.81 -8.75 -17.65
N ARG A 143 4.01 -9.37 -18.82
CA ARG A 143 4.48 -8.68 -20.04
C ARG A 143 3.44 -7.69 -20.60
N VAL A 144 2.16 -8.03 -20.50
CA VAL A 144 1.05 -7.17 -20.93
C VAL A 144 0.96 -5.96 -20.00
N LEU A 145 1.03 -6.19 -18.68
CA LEU A 145 1.05 -5.12 -17.69
C LEU A 145 2.25 -4.20 -17.88
N GLU A 146 3.45 -4.75 -18.02
CA GLU A 146 4.69 -4.00 -18.27
C GLU A 146 4.55 -3.07 -19.48
N THR A 147 3.97 -3.55 -20.58
CA THR A 147 3.77 -2.74 -21.79
C THR A 147 2.83 -1.56 -21.54
N ILE A 148 1.77 -1.76 -20.73
CA ILE A 148 0.85 -0.69 -20.35
C ILE A 148 1.55 0.32 -19.42
N LEU A 149 2.31 -0.17 -18.43
CA LEU A 149 3.08 0.66 -17.52
C LEU A 149 4.13 1.50 -18.25
N ILE A 150 4.86 0.91 -19.20
CA ILE A 150 5.79 1.63 -20.08
C ILE A 150 5.03 2.72 -20.84
N SER A 151 3.87 2.41 -21.41
CA SER A 151 3.07 3.41 -22.13
C SER A 151 2.64 4.56 -21.22
N LEU A 152 2.28 4.31 -19.95
CA LEU A 152 1.94 5.36 -18.98
C LEU A 152 3.15 6.20 -18.62
N ALA A 153 4.29 5.55 -18.32
CA ALA A 153 5.55 6.21 -17.96
C ALA A 153 6.12 7.06 -19.10
N THR A 154 6.02 6.62 -20.37
CA THR A 154 6.51 7.43 -21.50
C THR A 154 5.70 8.71 -21.68
N ASN A 155 4.43 8.72 -21.30
CA ASN A 155 3.54 9.86 -21.50
C ASN A 155 3.82 11.01 -20.52
N SER A 156 4.50 10.75 -19.39
CA SER A 156 4.82 11.79 -18.42
C SER A 156 6.00 12.69 -18.80
N THR A 157 6.89 12.20 -19.67
CA THR A 157 8.08 12.94 -20.12
C THR A 157 7.78 13.97 -21.22
N ALA A 158 6.60 13.91 -21.83
CA ALA A 158 6.17 14.90 -22.79
C ALA A 158 5.80 16.20 -22.05
N SER A 159 6.50 17.30 -22.33
CA SER A 159 6.27 18.63 -21.73
C SER A 159 4.87 19.23 -21.98
N SER A 160 4.00 18.46 -22.62
CA SER A 160 2.55 18.60 -22.69
C SER A 160 1.99 17.19 -22.78
N ILE A 161 1.20 16.75 -21.80
CA ILE A 161 0.30 15.61 -21.97
C ILE A 161 -0.64 16.03 -23.10
N THR A 162 -0.30 15.70 -24.34
CA THR A 162 -1.17 15.96 -25.48
C THR A 162 -2.40 15.07 -25.33
N GLU A 163 -3.55 15.49 -25.88
CA GLU A 163 -4.82 14.73 -25.93
C GLU A 163 -4.69 13.34 -26.61
N GLU A 164 -3.47 12.92 -26.96
CA GLU A 164 -3.07 11.83 -27.86
C GLU A 164 -2.56 10.58 -27.14
N THR A 165 -2.62 10.53 -25.81
CA THR A 165 -1.93 9.49 -25.02
C THR A 165 -2.82 8.80 -23.97
N LEU A 166 -2.41 7.59 -23.55
CA LEU A 166 -3.10 6.85 -22.50
C LEU A 166 -2.97 7.65 -21.19
N THR A 167 -4.09 8.13 -20.69
CA THR A 167 -4.20 9.04 -19.56
C THR A 167 -4.52 8.29 -18.27
N ASN A 168 -5.25 7.17 -18.34
CA ASN A 168 -5.43 6.30 -17.18
C ASN A 168 -5.62 4.81 -17.54
N LEU A 169 -5.24 3.95 -16.59
CA LEU A 169 -5.64 2.55 -16.51
C LEU A 169 -6.36 2.35 -15.18
N ARG A 170 -7.58 1.83 -15.22
CA ARG A 170 -8.40 1.53 -14.05
C ARG A 170 -8.65 0.04 -13.96
N ILE A 171 -8.41 -0.54 -12.80
CA ILE A 171 -8.77 -1.90 -12.45
C ILE A 171 -9.86 -1.78 -11.39
N VAL A 172 -11.06 -2.27 -11.69
CA VAL A 172 -12.26 -2.05 -10.88
C VAL A 172 -12.81 -3.39 -10.40
N ASN A 173 -13.08 -3.49 -9.10
CA ASN A 173 -13.59 -4.69 -8.44
C ASN A 173 -12.75 -5.96 -8.72
N SER A 174 -11.42 -5.84 -8.73
CA SER A 174 -10.55 -7.02 -8.91
C SER A 174 -10.67 -8.00 -7.76
N ASP A 175 -10.67 -9.29 -8.07
CA ASP A 175 -10.39 -10.34 -7.09
C ASP A 175 -8.88 -10.55 -7.06
N LEU A 176 -8.22 -9.84 -6.13
CA LEU A 176 -6.77 -9.76 -6.05
C LEU A 176 -6.24 -10.74 -4.99
N THR A 177 -5.30 -11.57 -5.41
CA THR A 177 -4.52 -12.44 -4.51
C THR A 177 -3.07 -11.99 -4.47
N LEU A 178 -2.52 -11.77 -3.28
CA LEU A 178 -1.09 -11.55 -3.08
C LEU A 178 -0.51 -12.81 -2.44
N SER A 179 0.48 -13.42 -3.07
CA SER A 179 1.17 -14.59 -2.56
C SER A 179 2.64 -14.26 -2.40
N ASP A 180 3.20 -14.59 -1.25
CA ASP A 180 4.63 -14.50 -1.00
C ASP A 180 5.16 -15.88 -0.65
N GLU A 181 5.89 -16.50 -1.56
CA GLU A 181 6.48 -17.83 -1.38
C GLU A 181 7.66 -17.82 -0.41
N ILE A 182 8.25 -16.65 -0.11
CA ILE A 182 9.34 -16.51 0.87
C ILE A 182 8.79 -16.63 2.29
N THR A 183 7.69 -15.91 2.56
CA THR A 183 7.06 -15.87 3.90
C THR A 183 5.94 -16.90 4.06
N GLY A 184 5.45 -17.49 2.96
CA GLY A 184 4.29 -18.37 2.93
C GLY A 184 2.95 -17.65 3.03
N SER A 185 2.95 -16.31 3.01
CA SER A 185 1.75 -15.49 3.16
C SER A 185 0.86 -15.55 1.91
N LEU A 186 -0.46 -15.66 2.13
CA LEU A 186 -1.47 -15.61 1.08
C LEU A 186 -2.60 -14.67 1.50
N ILE A 187 -2.66 -13.51 0.86
CA ILE A 187 -3.62 -12.44 1.18
C ILE A 187 -4.65 -12.38 0.06
N ARG A 188 -5.93 -12.36 0.43
CA ARG A 188 -7.03 -12.15 -0.51
C ARG A 188 -7.67 -10.79 -0.28
N ILE A 189 -7.79 -10.04 -1.36
CA ILE A 189 -8.36 -8.69 -1.40
C ILE A 189 -9.57 -8.72 -2.33
N PRO A 190 -10.75 -9.08 -1.80
CA PRO A 190 -11.98 -9.03 -2.57
C PRO A 190 -12.31 -7.56 -2.92
N LYS A 191 -12.52 -7.29 -4.21
CA LYS A 191 -12.91 -5.97 -4.75
C LYS A 191 -11.82 -4.90 -4.61
N ALA A 192 -10.62 -5.21 -5.06
CA ALA A 192 -9.56 -4.21 -5.19
C ALA A 192 -9.87 -3.22 -6.32
N ASN A 193 -9.72 -1.92 -6.04
CA ASN A 193 -9.78 -0.86 -7.04
C ASN A 193 -8.40 -0.21 -7.13
N ILE A 194 -7.88 -0.07 -8.35
CA ILE A 194 -6.58 0.53 -8.63
C ILE A 194 -6.74 1.47 -9.82
N THR A 195 -6.27 2.69 -9.70
CA THR A 195 -6.14 3.62 -10.83
C THR A 195 -4.67 3.93 -11.02
N LEU A 196 -4.17 3.81 -12.24
CA LEU A 196 -2.82 4.17 -12.65
C LEU A 196 -2.90 5.33 -13.64
N MET A 197 -2.02 6.30 -13.50
CA MET A 197 -1.98 7.51 -14.32
C MET A 197 -0.54 7.97 -14.56
N PRO A 198 -0.24 8.63 -15.69
CA PRO A 198 1.07 9.26 -15.88
C PRO A 198 1.33 10.29 -14.79
N ASP A 199 2.55 10.33 -14.27
CA ASP A 199 3.02 11.35 -13.33
C ASP A 199 4.38 11.88 -13.78
N THR A 200 4.66 13.17 -13.56
CA THR A 200 5.92 13.82 -13.99
C THR A 200 7.20 13.09 -13.59
N GLU A 201 7.18 12.31 -12.50
CA GLU A 201 8.32 11.52 -12.03
C GLU A 201 8.24 10.02 -12.41
N GLY A 202 7.09 9.58 -12.94
CA GLY A 202 6.88 8.22 -13.44
C GLY A 202 5.40 7.85 -13.59
N ILE A 203 4.91 7.00 -12.69
CA ILE A 203 3.52 6.50 -12.72
C ILE A 203 2.86 6.76 -11.36
N GLY A 204 1.85 7.62 -11.36
CA GLY A 204 0.98 7.85 -10.22
C GLY A 204 -0.08 6.77 -10.11
N CYS A 205 -0.55 6.53 -8.90
CA CYS A 205 -1.42 5.43 -8.58
C CYS A 205 -2.34 5.79 -7.40
N GLU A 206 -3.58 5.33 -7.47
CA GLU A 206 -4.55 5.38 -6.37
C GLU A 206 -5.08 3.98 -6.14
N TYR A 207 -5.28 3.61 -4.88
CA TYR A 207 -5.78 2.29 -4.52
C TYR A 207 -6.79 2.33 -3.38
N ASP A 208 -7.75 1.41 -3.44
CA ASP A 208 -8.75 1.16 -2.40
C ASP A 208 -8.98 -0.35 -2.29
N PHE A 209 -8.61 -0.90 -1.13
CA PHE A 209 -8.58 -2.31 -0.85
C PHE A 209 -9.40 -2.65 0.39
N LYS A 210 -10.11 -3.78 0.32
CA LYS A 210 -10.75 -4.41 1.48
C LYS A 210 -10.13 -5.78 1.67
N VAL A 211 -9.14 -5.86 2.55
CA VAL A 211 -8.43 -7.10 2.86
C VAL A 211 -9.27 -7.90 3.84
N PHE A 212 -9.51 -9.19 3.57
CA PHE A 212 -10.23 -10.06 4.49
C PHE A 212 -9.25 -10.89 5.31
N ALA A 213 -9.17 -10.65 6.61
CA ALA A 213 -8.22 -11.27 7.53
C ALA A 213 -8.91 -11.62 8.86
N ARG A 214 -8.72 -12.85 9.35
CA ARG A 214 -9.30 -13.36 10.61
C ARG A 214 -10.80 -13.06 10.82
N GLY A 215 -11.59 -13.14 9.75
CA GLY A 215 -13.04 -12.89 9.81
C GLY A 215 -13.45 -11.42 9.76
N GLU A 216 -12.51 -10.49 9.59
CA GLU A 216 -12.76 -9.06 9.52
C GLU A 216 -12.23 -8.42 8.24
N TYR A 217 -12.80 -7.28 7.87
CA TYR A 217 -12.34 -6.49 6.73
C TYR A 217 -11.46 -5.35 7.22
N LEU A 218 -10.25 -5.32 6.70
CA LEU A 218 -9.30 -4.23 6.83
C LEU A 218 -9.41 -3.33 5.59
N HIS A 219 -9.81 -2.07 5.77
CA HIS A 219 -9.82 -1.08 4.70
C HIS A 219 -8.45 -0.40 4.62
N ILE A 220 -7.81 -0.51 3.46
CA ILE A 220 -6.54 0.14 3.15
C ILE A 220 -6.77 0.98 1.90
N SER A 221 -6.44 2.27 1.94
CA SER A 221 -6.57 3.15 0.80
C SER A 221 -5.44 4.17 0.75
N GLY A 222 -5.19 4.74 -0.42
CA GLY A 222 -4.18 5.77 -0.55
C GLY A 222 -3.70 5.94 -1.97
N ASN A 223 -2.49 6.49 -2.09
CA ASN A 223 -1.85 6.78 -3.37
C ASN A 223 -0.43 6.21 -3.39
N CYS A 224 0.05 5.93 -4.59
CA CYS A 224 1.41 5.50 -4.82
C CYS A 224 2.04 6.24 -6.01
N LEU A 225 3.37 6.37 -5.98
CA LEU A 225 4.16 6.93 -7.07
C LEU A 225 5.32 5.98 -7.34
N TYR A 226 5.35 5.41 -8.54
CA TYR A 226 6.53 4.70 -9.04
C TYR A 226 7.42 5.68 -9.80
N MET A 227 8.63 5.91 -9.28
CA MET A 227 9.62 6.79 -9.89
C MET A 227 10.48 5.99 -10.86
N THR A 228 10.42 6.35 -12.14
CA THR A 228 11.14 5.58 -13.18
C THR A 228 12.66 5.76 -13.13
N ALA A 229 13.14 6.91 -12.63
CA ALA A 229 14.57 7.22 -12.54
C ALA A 229 15.29 6.48 -11.42
N SER A 230 14.63 6.27 -10.28
CA SER A 230 15.17 5.57 -9.11
C SER A 230 14.71 4.12 -9.00
N GLU A 231 13.68 3.72 -9.76
CA GLU A 231 13.00 2.41 -9.62
C GLU A 231 12.43 2.17 -8.21
N ASN A 232 12.05 3.24 -7.51
CA ASN A 232 11.48 3.20 -6.16
C ASN A 232 9.97 3.50 -6.20
N PHE A 233 9.25 3.00 -5.20
CA PHE A 233 7.85 3.32 -4.95
C PHE A 233 7.71 4.17 -3.68
N ASN A 234 6.97 5.26 -3.77
CA ASN A 234 6.47 5.99 -2.60
C ASN A 234 4.98 5.66 -2.42
N LEU A 235 4.59 5.14 -1.26
CA LEU A 235 3.19 4.80 -0.96
C LEU A 235 2.73 5.61 0.24
N LEU A 236 1.60 6.30 0.09
CA LEU A 236 0.85 6.86 1.20
C LEU A 236 -0.28 5.89 1.52
N VAL A 237 -0.29 5.34 2.73
CA VAL A 237 -1.29 4.37 3.22
C VAL A 237 -2.14 5.04 4.29
N ASN A 238 -3.45 5.08 4.08
CA ASN A 238 -4.43 5.49 5.08
C ASN A 238 -4.97 4.25 5.79
N LEU A 239 -4.88 4.27 7.12
CA LEU A 239 -5.40 3.23 8.00
C LEU A 239 -6.66 3.74 8.71
N ASP A 240 -7.73 2.96 8.67
CA ASP A 240 -8.98 3.26 9.37
C ASP A 240 -9.36 2.12 10.34
N GLU A 241 -9.23 2.40 11.63
CA GLU A 241 -9.63 1.53 12.75
C GLU A 241 -9.05 0.10 12.67
N VAL A 242 -7.78 0.00 12.25
CA VAL A 242 -7.04 -1.23 11.99
C VAL A 242 -6.55 -1.86 13.28
N ARG A 243 -6.83 -3.16 13.49
CA ARG A 243 -6.21 -3.92 14.58
C ARG A 243 -4.81 -4.38 14.19
N PRO A 244 -3.77 -4.06 14.99
CA PRO A 244 -2.40 -4.47 14.71
C PRO A 244 -2.24 -5.99 14.51
N ALA A 245 -2.97 -6.81 15.27
CA ALA A 245 -2.95 -8.27 15.12
C ALA A 245 -3.32 -8.75 13.70
N LEU A 246 -4.10 -7.99 12.93
CA LEU A 246 -4.43 -8.34 11.54
C LEU A 246 -3.25 -8.15 10.58
N LEU A 247 -2.27 -7.31 10.94
CA LEU A 247 -1.07 -7.09 10.13
C LEU A 247 -0.17 -8.34 10.10
N THR A 248 -0.29 -9.23 11.08
CA THR A 248 0.43 -10.52 11.11
C THR A 248 0.05 -11.44 9.95
N GLU A 249 -1.16 -11.29 9.39
CA GLU A 249 -1.60 -12.01 8.20
C GLU A 249 -0.98 -11.44 6.91
N ILE A 250 -0.52 -10.19 6.96
CA ILE A 250 0.17 -9.54 5.85
C ILE A 250 1.65 -9.91 5.88
N SER A 251 2.29 -9.80 7.04
CA SER A 251 3.65 -10.29 7.25
C SER A 251 3.82 -10.82 8.68
N PRO A 252 4.38 -12.04 8.86
CA PRO A 252 4.71 -12.59 10.18
C PRO A 252 5.63 -11.70 11.02
N GLN A 253 6.40 -10.81 10.39
CA GLN A 253 7.28 -9.88 11.08
C GLN A 253 6.53 -9.00 12.08
N PHE A 254 5.24 -8.71 11.85
CA PHE A 254 4.41 -7.88 12.74
C PHE A 254 3.89 -8.63 13.98
N SER A 255 4.35 -9.86 14.23
CA SER A 255 3.92 -10.66 15.39
C SER A 255 4.11 -9.98 16.74
N TYR A 256 5.11 -9.12 16.88
CA TYR A 256 5.35 -8.31 18.09
C TYR A 256 4.22 -7.31 18.40
N LEU A 257 3.35 -7.01 17.43
CA LEU A 257 2.18 -6.14 17.63
C LEU A 257 0.95 -6.88 18.14
N THR A 258 0.97 -8.21 18.20
CA THR A 258 -0.18 -9.03 18.63
C THR A 258 -0.69 -8.66 20.03
N PRO A 259 0.17 -8.36 21.03
CA PRO A 259 -0.30 -7.93 22.35
C PRO A 259 -1.09 -6.62 22.35
N LEU A 260 -1.01 -5.82 21.28
CA LEU A 260 -1.63 -4.50 21.20
C LEU A 260 -3.06 -4.59 20.63
N GLU A 261 -4.01 -4.82 21.51
CA GLU A 261 -5.45 -4.90 21.22
C GLU A 261 -6.10 -3.51 21.17
N VAL A 262 -5.72 -2.74 20.14
CA VAL A 262 -6.22 -1.38 19.88
C VAL A 262 -6.69 -1.25 18.43
N ARG A 263 -7.40 -0.16 18.10
CA ARG A 263 -7.76 0.17 16.71
C ARG A 263 -7.00 1.41 16.27
N LEU A 264 -5.99 1.23 15.42
CA LEU A 264 -5.14 2.28 14.90
C LEU A 264 -5.80 2.93 13.67
N SER A 265 -5.85 4.25 13.66
CA SER A 265 -6.16 5.07 12.50
C SER A 265 -5.01 6.05 12.27
N GLY A 266 -4.75 6.41 11.01
CA GLY A 266 -3.69 7.35 10.70
C GLY A 266 -3.10 7.12 9.32
N ILE A 267 -1.88 7.61 9.15
CA ILE A 267 -1.17 7.61 7.87
C ILE A 267 0.17 6.90 8.04
N VAL A 268 0.54 6.09 7.05
CA VAL A 268 1.87 5.49 6.91
C VAL A 268 2.42 5.83 5.53
N GLU A 269 3.57 6.48 5.47
CA GLU A 269 4.32 6.74 4.25
C GLU A 269 5.43 5.70 4.11
N LEU A 270 5.46 4.97 3.00
CA LEU A 270 6.45 3.92 2.72
C LEU A 270 7.29 4.31 1.51
N GLU A 271 8.60 4.14 1.62
CA GLU A 271 9.52 4.10 0.49
C GLU A 271 9.98 2.66 0.28
N LEU A 272 9.65 2.10 -0.88
CA LEU A 272 9.98 0.74 -1.26
C LEU A 272 10.94 0.72 -2.45
N ASP A 273 11.80 -0.28 -2.52
CA ASP A 273 12.57 -0.58 -3.72
C ASP A 273 11.74 -1.37 -4.75
N LYS A 274 12.32 -1.65 -5.92
CA LYS A 274 11.68 -2.45 -6.98
C LYS A 274 11.36 -3.90 -6.61
N LEU A 275 11.95 -4.41 -5.53
CA LEU A 275 11.72 -5.75 -4.99
C LEU A 275 10.69 -5.72 -3.85
N LEU A 276 10.10 -4.55 -3.58
CA LEU A 276 9.14 -4.27 -2.51
C LEU A 276 9.72 -4.41 -1.10
N ASN A 277 11.04 -4.29 -0.94
CA ASN A 277 11.66 -4.16 0.38
C ASN A 277 11.43 -2.73 0.89
N VAL A 278 11.23 -2.58 2.19
CA VAL A 278 10.93 -1.31 2.85
C VAL A 278 12.24 -0.60 3.19
N ASN A 279 12.59 0.43 2.44
CA ASN A 279 13.74 1.28 2.76
C ASN A 279 13.42 2.17 3.96
N LYS A 280 12.21 2.74 3.96
CA LYS A 280 11.74 3.68 4.98
C LYS A 280 10.23 3.57 5.15
N ALA A 281 9.77 3.68 6.39
CA ALA A 281 8.38 3.87 6.74
C ALA A 281 8.27 5.04 7.72
N GLU A 282 7.42 6.03 7.48
CA GLU A 282 7.07 7.07 8.44
C GLU A 282 5.60 6.90 8.83
N PHE A 283 5.25 7.12 10.08
CA PHE A 283 3.88 6.89 10.54
C PHE A 283 3.44 7.91 11.60
N ASP A 284 2.19 8.35 11.50
CA ASP A 284 1.45 9.07 12.55
C ASP A 284 0.13 8.34 12.78
N LEU A 285 0.09 7.59 13.87
CA LEU A 285 -0.99 6.68 14.21
C LEU A 285 -1.60 7.06 15.55
N VAL A 286 -2.93 6.97 15.61
CA VAL A 286 -3.69 7.18 16.84
C VAL A 286 -4.63 6.01 17.08
N SER A 287 -4.89 5.71 18.35
CA SER A 287 -6.00 4.85 18.75
C SER A 287 -6.81 5.50 19.86
N LYS A 288 -8.09 5.12 19.90
CA LYS A 288 -8.98 5.33 21.04
C LYS A 288 -8.72 4.24 22.10
N LYS A 289 -9.77 3.84 22.81
CA LYS A 289 -9.70 2.80 23.85
C LYS A 289 -9.27 1.45 23.28
N GLY A 290 -8.48 0.73 24.06
CA GLY A 290 -8.08 -0.64 23.79
C GLY A 290 -7.34 -1.24 24.97
N THR A 291 -6.63 -2.33 24.75
CA THR A 291 -5.90 -3.04 25.79
C THR A 291 -4.53 -3.44 25.29
N LEU A 292 -3.57 -3.48 26.20
CA LEU A 292 -2.25 -4.04 25.97
C LEU A 292 -2.13 -5.32 26.81
N GLU A 293 -2.02 -6.44 26.12
CA GLU A 293 -1.98 -7.78 26.70
C GLU A 293 -0.57 -8.08 27.20
N LEU A 294 -0.31 -7.69 28.44
CA LEU A 294 0.94 -7.98 29.12
C LEU A 294 0.71 -8.81 30.37
N ALA A 295 -0.36 -9.61 30.41
CA ALA A 295 -0.64 -10.47 31.57
C ALA A 295 0.53 -11.42 31.86
N ASP A 296 1.20 -11.92 30.83
CA ASP A 296 2.37 -12.80 30.96
C ASP A 296 3.60 -12.08 31.57
N TYR A 297 3.65 -10.75 31.49
CA TYR A 297 4.76 -9.91 31.98
C TYR A 297 4.42 -9.10 33.24
N PHE A 298 3.15 -8.79 33.51
CA PHE A 298 2.75 -7.95 34.65
C PHE A 298 1.57 -8.53 35.46
N GLY A 299 1.13 -9.75 35.14
CA GLY A 299 -0.01 -10.40 35.79
C GLY A 299 -1.37 -9.74 35.51
N LYS A 300 -1.42 -8.71 34.67
CA LYS A 300 -2.64 -7.99 34.29
C LYS A 300 -2.51 -7.35 32.91
N ASN A 301 -3.64 -7.21 32.21
CA ASN A 301 -3.73 -6.40 31.02
C ASN A 301 -3.78 -4.91 31.40
N ILE A 302 -3.22 -4.06 30.53
CA ILE A 302 -3.22 -2.61 30.72
C ILE A 302 -4.29 -2.00 29.83
N ASN A 303 -5.28 -1.35 30.44
CA ASN A 303 -6.31 -0.62 29.70
C ASN A 303 -5.75 0.70 29.16
N ILE A 304 -5.84 0.88 27.85
CA ILE A 304 -5.46 2.09 27.14
C ILE A 304 -6.72 2.89 26.84
N ASN A 305 -6.73 4.17 27.18
CA ASN A 305 -7.79 5.12 26.81
C ASN A 305 -7.54 5.78 25.46
N ALA A 306 -6.28 6.10 25.17
CA ALA A 306 -5.82 6.60 23.89
C ALA A 306 -4.33 6.28 23.70
N LEU A 307 -3.93 6.09 22.46
CA LEU A 307 -2.54 5.88 22.05
C LEU A 307 -2.22 6.84 20.90
N LYS A 308 -1.04 7.44 20.92
CA LYS A 308 -0.45 8.15 19.77
C LYS A 308 0.96 7.63 19.55
N LEU A 309 1.27 7.32 18.30
CA LEU A 309 2.58 6.87 17.84
C LEU A 309 2.98 7.73 16.64
N ILE A 310 4.07 8.49 16.79
CA ILE A 310 4.76 9.13 15.67
C ILE A 310 6.15 8.56 15.63
N GLY A 311 6.60 8.16 14.45
CA GLY A 311 7.95 7.68 14.27
C GLY A 311 8.24 7.28 12.85
N LYS A 312 9.37 6.60 12.71
CA LYS A 312 9.85 6.04 11.45
C LYS A 312 10.53 4.70 11.66
N ALA A 313 10.54 3.88 10.64
CA ALA A 313 11.31 2.66 10.54
C ALA A 313 12.18 2.70 9.28
N LEU A 314 13.36 2.09 9.35
CA LEU A 314 14.30 1.98 8.24
C LEU A 314 14.71 0.52 8.03
N ASN A 315 15.12 0.20 6.82
CA ASN A 315 15.74 -1.08 6.44
C ASN A 315 14.93 -2.30 6.93
N ASP A 316 13.73 -2.48 6.37
CA ASP A 316 12.81 -3.57 6.72
C ASP A 316 12.52 -3.67 8.23
N PHE A 317 12.38 -2.51 8.88
CA PHE A 317 12.08 -2.37 10.31
C PHE A 317 13.21 -2.82 11.25
N SER A 318 14.44 -3.00 10.75
CA SER A 318 15.61 -3.26 11.60
C SER A 318 16.01 -2.07 12.47
N HIS A 319 15.57 -0.86 12.11
CA HIS A 319 15.77 0.34 12.89
C HIS A 319 14.43 1.06 13.03
N VAL A 320 13.89 1.15 14.24
CA VAL A 320 12.61 1.83 14.51
C VAL A 320 12.81 2.94 15.52
N GLU A 321 12.54 4.18 15.11
CA GLU A 321 12.56 5.35 15.97
C GLU A 321 11.13 5.83 16.21
N LEU A 322 10.69 5.83 17.47
CA LEU A 322 9.45 6.45 17.92
C LEU A 322 9.78 7.83 18.48
N ASP A 323 9.55 8.86 17.67
CA ASP A 323 9.74 10.27 18.06
C ASP A 323 8.76 10.69 19.17
N THR A 324 7.54 10.16 19.11
CA THR A 324 6.51 10.44 20.11
C THR A 324 5.64 9.23 20.36
N VAL A 325 5.63 8.78 21.60
CA VAL A 325 4.73 7.77 22.12
C VAL A 325 3.91 8.43 23.21
N VAL A 326 2.59 8.47 23.07
CA VAL A 326 1.69 8.91 24.13
C VAL A 326 0.71 7.80 24.45
N VAL A 327 0.71 7.31 25.68
CA VAL A 327 -0.25 6.33 26.19
C VAL A 327 -1.07 6.98 27.29
N ALA A 328 -2.34 7.22 27.02
CA ALA A 328 -3.29 7.64 28.04
C ALA A 328 -3.93 6.40 28.69
N LEU A 329 -3.85 6.31 30.01
CA LEU A 329 -4.47 5.28 30.83
C LEU A 329 -5.68 5.87 31.58
N GLU A 330 -6.30 5.10 32.47
CA GLU A 330 -7.47 5.56 33.24
C GLU A 330 -7.15 6.78 34.13
N ASN A 331 -6.01 6.74 34.83
CA ASN A 331 -5.62 7.73 35.84
C ASN A 331 -4.13 8.15 35.72
N ALA A 332 -3.53 7.87 34.57
CA ALA A 332 -2.13 8.19 34.28
C ALA A 332 -1.93 8.44 32.78
N LYS A 333 -0.84 9.15 32.44
CA LYS A 333 -0.37 9.37 31.08
C LYS A 333 1.12 9.07 31.02
N ALA A 334 1.54 8.28 30.05
CA ALA A 334 2.93 8.10 29.66
C ALA A 334 3.19 8.86 28.36
N GLU A 335 4.29 9.58 28.28
CA GLU A 335 4.75 10.27 27.08
C GLU A 335 6.26 10.10 26.92
N GLY A 336 6.75 9.83 25.72
CA GLY A 336 8.16 9.53 25.54
C GLY A 336 8.59 9.29 24.11
N SER A 337 9.81 8.82 23.97
CA SER A 337 10.40 8.36 22.71
C SER A 337 11.09 7.02 22.91
N ALA A 338 11.27 6.28 21.81
CA ALA A 338 11.98 5.02 21.83
C ALA A 338 12.82 4.85 20.57
N LEU A 339 13.93 4.14 20.68
CA LEU A 339 14.72 3.66 19.57
C LEU A 339 14.84 2.15 19.73
N PHE A 340 14.56 1.39 18.68
CA PHE A 340 14.77 -0.05 18.61
C PHE A 340 15.72 -0.35 17.46
N LEU A 341 16.72 -1.17 17.72
CA LEU A 341 17.66 -1.71 16.75
C LEU A 341 17.53 -3.22 16.82
N THR A 342 17.17 -3.84 15.70
CA THR A 342 17.09 -5.29 15.60
C THR A 342 18.18 -5.75 14.64
N ASP A 343 19.04 -6.64 15.09
CA ASP A 343 19.84 -7.47 14.20
C ASP A 343 19.26 -8.90 14.17
N ASP A 344 19.84 -9.80 13.37
CA ASP A 344 19.34 -11.17 13.21
C ASP A 344 19.25 -11.96 14.54
N GLU A 345 19.91 -11.51 15.62
CA GLU A 345 19.99 -12.23 16.91
C GLU A 345 19.63 -11.39 18.14
N ASN A 346 19.59 -10.05 18.07
CA ASN A 346 19.46 -9.14 19.20
C ASN A 346 18.45 -8.00 18.95
N LEU A 347 17.80 -7.58 20.04
CA LEU A 347 16.96 -6.39 20.10
C LEU A 347 17.58 -5.40 21.10
N ASP A 348 18.31 -4.42 20.59
CA ASP A 348 18.75 -3.28 21.39
C ASP A 348 17.65 -2.22 21.39
N PHE A 349 17.45 -1.56 22.52
CA PHE A 349 16.50 -0.45 22.57
C PHE A 349 16.91 0.61 23.57
N LYS A 350 16.55 1.85 23.25
CA LYS A 350 16.61 2.99 24.14
C LYS A 350 15.20 3.53 24.33
N LEU A 351 14.69 3.52 25.55
CA LEU A 351 13.39 4.09 25.88
C LEU A 351 13.58 5.31 26.78
N THR A 352 12.93 6.42 26.47
CA THR A 352 12.80 7.57 27.37
C THR A 352 11.33 7.85 27.58
N ALA A 353 10.84 7.72 28.80
CA ALA A 353 9.43 7.97 29.12
C ALA A 353 9.27 8.89 30.32
N PHE A 354 8.25 9.75 30.23
CA PHE A 354 7.74 10.65 31.26
C PHE A 354 6.37 10.16 31.70
N LEU A 355 6.27 9.74 32.96
CA LEU A 355 4.99 9.35 33.56
C LEU A 355 4.39 10.49 34.35
N THR A 356 3.09 10.74 34.17
CA THR A 356 2.32 11.71 34.96
C THR A 356 0.99 11.09 35.42
N GLY A 357 0.50 11.50 36.59
CA GLY A 357 -0.80 11.07 37.12
C GLY A 357 -0.75 10.48 38.53
N SER A 358 -1.93 10.35 39.15
CA SER A 358 -2.07 9.93 40.54
C SER A 358 -1.79 8.44 40.77
N SER A 359 -1.86 7.62 39.71
CA SER A 359 -1.63 6.17 39.77
C SER A 359 -0.21 5.74 39.42
N VAL A 360 0.71 6.67 39.13
CA VAL A 360 2.10 6.31 38.78
C VAL A 360 2.79 5.55 39.91
N THR A 361 2.52 5.93 41.16
CA THR A 361 3.00 5.23 42.37
C THR A 361 2.48 3.80 42.51
N ALA A 362 1.36 3.46 41.88
CA ALA A 362 0.82 2.09 41.87
C ALA A 362 1.41 1.22 40.76
N LEU A 363 1.94 1.83 39.69
CA LEU A 363 2.59 1.13 38.57
C LEU A 363 4.07 0.83 38.85
N LEU A 364 4.76 1.74 39.54
CA LEU A 364 6.19 1.62 39.84
C LEU A 364 6.57 0.30 40.55
N PRO A 365 5.90 -0.15 41.63
CA PRO A 365 6.28 -1.39 42.31
C PRO A 365 6.17 -2.65 41.44
N GLN A 366 5.22 -2.66 40.49
CA GLN A 366 5.04 -3.80 39.57
C GLN A 366 6.12 -3.82 38.48
N TRP A 367 6.57 -2.63 38.06
CA TRP A 367 7.66 -2.53 37.08
C TRP A 367 9.01 -2.92 37.69
N PHE A 368 9.29 -2.47 38.92
CA PHE A 368 10.51 -2.82 39.66
C PHE A 368 10.59 -4.30 40.07
N ALA A 369 9.45 -4.99 40.21
CA ALA A 369 9.44 -6.41 40.58
C ALA A 369 9.95 -7.34 39.46
N TYR A 370 10.03 -6.85 38.21
CA TYR A 370 10.54 -7.59 37.05
C TYR A 370 11.99 -7.26 36.69
N LEU A 371 12.56 -6.22 37.31
CA LEU A 371 13.98 -5.92 37.22
C LEU A 371 14.71 -6.85 38.20
N ASP A 372 15.69 -7.61 37.72
CA ASP A 372 16.46 -8.49 38.59
C ASP A 372 17.22 -7.63 39.61
N THR A 373 17.66 -8.21 40.74
CA THR A 373 18.37 -7.42 41.77
C THR A 373 19.63 -6.73 41.25
N GLU A 374 20.26 -7.27 40.20
CA GLU A 374 21.39 -6.65 39.48
C GLU A 374 20.97 -5.43 38.64
N ASP A 375 19.75 -5.41 38.07
CA ASP A 375 19.21 -4.29 37.29
C ASP A 375 18.78 -3.11 38.20
N LEU A 376 18.31 -3.42 39.40
CA LEU A 376 17.94 -2.45 40.43
C LEU A 376 19.15 -1.66 40.97
N ASP A 377 20.33 -2.26 40.98
CA ASP A 377 21.57 -1.57 41.38
C ASP A 377 21.97 -0.48 40.36
N CYS A 378 21.61 -0.63 39.07
CA CYS A 378 21.87 0.40 38.06
C CYS A 378 21.03 1.68 38.26
N ILE A 379 19.76 1.53 38.68
CA ILE A 379 18.88 2.67 38.97
C ILE A 379 19.32 3.40 40.25
N ASN A 380 19.84 2.66 41.22
CA ASN A 380 20.29 3.23 42.49
C ASN A 380 21.71 3.84 42.44
N ASN A 381 22.58 3.41 41.51
CA ASN A 381 23.97 3.87 41.42
C ASN A 381 24.25 4.90 40.30
N SER A 382 23.23 5.37 39.58
CA SER A 382 23.40 6.50 38.65
C SER A 382 23.82 7.76 39.43
N PRO A 383 24.86 8.52 38.99
CA PRO A 383 25.42 9.61 39.77
C PRO A 383 24.35 10.65 40.11
N SER A 384 24.04 10.72 41.40
CA SER A 384 23.05 11.61 41.96
C SER A 384 23.42 13.08 41.74
N SER A 385 22.64 13.75 40.89
CA SER A 385 22.21 15.11 41.18
C SER A 385 20.78 15.34 40.69
N ALA A 386 19.79 14.61 41.25
CA ALA A 386 18.40 15.10 41.35
C ALA A 386 17.40 14.21 42.11
N TYR A 387 17.67 12.95 42.47
CA TYR A 387 16.64 12.13 43.13
C TYR A 387 16.87 11.98 44.63
N ASN A 388 16.21 12.85 45.40
CA ASN A 388 16.13 12.76 46.85
C ASN A 388 14.96 11.85 47.24
N ARG A 389 15.24 10.75 47.97
CA ARG A 389 14.22 9.91 48.62
C ARG A 389 13.58 10.68 49.79
N SER A 390 12.76 11.70 49.53
CA SER A 390 11.80 12.28 50.49
C SER A 390 11.09 13.52 49.92
N SER A 391 10.28 13.32 48.89
CA SER A 391 9.08 14.14 48.67
C SER A 391 8.07 13.36 47.83
N LEU A 392 7.18 12.66 48.52
CA LEU A 392 5.83 12.42 48.02
C LEU A 392 5.15 13.80 47.88
N ALA A 393 5.38 14.46 46.76
CA ALA A 393 4.51 15.51 46.28
C ALA A 393 3.69 14.91 45.13
N LEU A 394 2.37 14.89 45.31
CA LEU A 394 1.41 14.58 44.25
C LEU A 394 1.76 15.41 43.00
N ASN A 395 2.00 14.72 41.87
CA ASN A 395 2.56 15.20 40.59
C ASN A 395 4.09 14.98 40.45
N GLY A 396 4.50 13.72 40.32
CA GLY A 396 5.85 13.37 39.91
C GLY A 396 5.94 13.19 38.39
N ILE A 397 6.94 13.82 37.78
CA ILE A 397 7.48 13.47 36.46
C ILE A 397 8.60 12.48 36.73
N TYR A 398 8.56 11.30 36.10
CA TYR A 398 9.59 10.26 36.25
C TYR A 398 10.28 10.05 34.91
N ASN A 399 11.62 10.10 34.88
CA ASN A 399 12.42 9.77 33.70
C ASN A 399 12.96 8.35 33.86
N ILE A 400 12.74 7.50 32.86
CA ILE A 400 13.27 6.13 32.83
C ILE A 400 14.05 5.98 31.53
N GLU A 401 15.33 5.58 31.64
CA GLU A 401 16.20 5.21 30.53
C GLU A 401 16.58 3.73 30.65
N LEU A 402 16.33 2.96 29.59
CA LEU A 402 16.70 1.55 29.46
C LEU A 402 17.56 1.39 28.21
N HIS A 403 18.55 0.48 28.23
CA HIS A 403 19.60 0.42 27.20
C HIS A 403 19.74 -0.92 26.45
N GLN A 404 19.34 -2.06 27.01
CA GLN A 404 19.51 -3.36 26.32
C GLN A 404 18.68 -4.48 26.95
N ILE A 405 18.13 -5.40 26.13
CA ILE A 405 17.69 -6.75 26.55
C ILE A 405 18.35 -7.76 25.62
N ASN A 406 19.13 -8.69 26.16
CA ASN A 406 19.76 -9.74 25.35
C ASN A 406 18.76 -10.87 25.02
N ALA A 407 19.15 -11.79 24.13
CA ALA A 407 18.35 -12.95 23.72
C ALA A 407 17.90 -13.90 24.87
N SER A 408 18.47 -13.76 26.07
CA SER A 408 18.04 -14.50 27.28
C SER A 408 16.96 -13.77 28.10
N GLY A 409 16.51 -12.60 27.66
CA GLY A 409 15.56 -11.75 28.38
C GLY A 409 16.20 -10.98 29.55
N LYS A 410 17.54 -10.98 29.67
CA LYS A 410 18.25 -10.23 30.70
C LYS A 410 18.53 -8.81 30.23
N ILE A 411 18.22 -7.84 31.08
CA ILE A 411 18.60 -6.44 30.89
C ILE A 411 20.09 -6.33 31.24
N SER A 412 20.87 -5.61 30.43
CA SER A 412 22.27 -5.34 30.73
C SER A 412 22.55 -3.85 30.67
N CYS A 413 23.08 -3.31 31.76
CA CYS A 413 23.52 -1.93 31.83
C CYS A 413 24.84 -1.80 31.06
N LEU A 414 24.82 -1.11 29.91
CA LEU A 414 26.06 -0.75 29.23
C LEU A 414 26.72 0.39 30.00
N ASP A 415 27.84 0.09 30.67
CA ASP A 415 28.63 1.07 31.42
C ASP A 415 29.40 1.97 30.43
N GLN A 416 28.71 2.92 29.79
CA GLN A 416 29.34 3.87 28.87
C GLN A 416 29.57 5.23 29.54
N LYS A 417 30.80 5.38 30.03
CA LYS A 417 31.41 6.67 30.36
C LYS A 417 31.54 7.51 29.07
N LEU A 418 30.55 8.33 28.77
CA LEU A 418 30.70 9.44 27.82
C LEU A 418 31.48 10.55 28.53
N ALA A 419 32.79 10.58 28.32
CA ALA A 419 33.59 11.77 28.55
C ALA A 419 33.52 12.65 27.31
N ASP A 420 33.14 13.90 27.54
CA ASP A 420 33.16 15.07 26.66
C ASP A 420 33.97 14.97 25.35
N ASN A 421 33.31 15.36 24.26
CA ASN A 421 33.87 15.87 23.00
C ASN A 421 34.96 15.03 22.31
N SER A 422 34.55 14.07 21.49
CA SER A 422 35.08 13.91 20.11
C SER A 422 34.28 12.87 19.34
N MET A 423 34.02 13.16 18.06
CA MET A 423 33.67 12.11 17.09
C MET A 423 34.78 11.06 17.11
N GLN A 424 34.46 9.84 17.53
CA GLN A 424 35.20 8.65 17.13
C GLN A 424 34.25 7.50 16.81
N GLU A 425 34.23 7.20 15.53
CA GLU A 425 33.81 5.97 14.87
C GLU A 425 34.58 4.78 15.47
N PHE A 426 33.90 3.75 15.97
CA PHE A 426 34.53 2.43 16.19
C PHE A 426 33.56 1.27 15.96
N MET A 427 33.90 0.50 14.92
CA MET A 427 33.56 -0.90 14.74
C MET A 427 34.24 -1.74 15.84
N MET A 428 33.56 -2.78 16.35
CA MET A 428 34.25 -4.03 16.65
C MET A 428 33.35 -5.27 16.66
N ASP A 429 33.85 -6.26 15.94
CA ASP A 429 33.48 -7.66 15.77
C ASP A 429 33.42 -8.46 17.09
N GLY A 430 32.48 -9.41 17.17
CA GLY A 430 32.43 -10.41 18.25
C GLY A 430 31.22 -11.35 18.18
N LYS A 431 31.32 -12.41 17.36
CA LYS A 431 30.32 -13.49 17.21
C LYS A 431 30.13 -14.35 18.46
N VAL A 432 28.88 -14.68 18.81
CA VAL A 432 28.50 -15.91 19.52
C VAL A 432 27.13 -16.41 19.03
N ASN A 433 27.07 -17.66 18.59
CA ASN A 433 25.94 -18.30 17.88
C ASN A 433 24.61 -18.37 18.67
N ALA A 434 23.49 -18.02 18.01
CA ALA A 434 22.14 -18.33 18.48
C ALA A 434 21.74 -19.82 18.31
N PRO A 435 20.91 -20.39 19.21
CA PRO A 435 20.21 -21.64 18.95
C PRO A 435 18.87 -21.38 18.23
N ASN A 436 18.74 -21.97 17.05
CA ASN A 436 17.52 -22.28 16.29
C ASN A 436 16.19 -21.66 16.78
N LEU A 437 15.72 -20.62 16.09
CA LEU A 437 14.30 -20.34 15.89
C LEU A 437 13.67 -21.56 15.21
N THR A 438 13.05 -22.42 16.01
CA THR A 438 12.37 -23.61 15.50
C THR A 438 10.98 -23.22 15.03
N THR A 439 10.74 -23.60 13.78
CA THR A 439 9.47 -23.75 13.10
C THR A 439 8.42 -24.33 14.04
N VAL A 440 7.32 -23.60 14.26
CA VAL A 440 6.08 -24.19 14.75
C VAL A 440 5.36 -24.76 13.53
N GLN A 441 5.13 -26.09 13.55
CA GLN A 441 4.49 -26.88 12.50
C GLN A 441 3.05 -26.48 12.21
#